data_AF-A0A243S5N7-F1
#
_entry.id   AF-A0A243S5N7-F1
#
_cell.length_a   1.000
_cell.length_b   1.000
_cell.length_c   1.000
_cell.angle_alpha   90.00
_cell.angle_beta   90.00
_cell.angle_gamma   90.00
#
_symmetry.space_group_name_H-M   'P 1'
#
loop_
_entity.id
_entity.type
_entity.pdbx_description
1 polymer ?
#
loop_
_entity_poly.entity_id
_entity_poly.type
_entity_poly.pdbx_seq_one_letter_code
_entity_poly.pdbx_strand_id
1 'polypeptide(L)'
;MSAAVRRCSSANRYLYTLPAAQGHTVAGWIREQRLARCRRDLTDPAPDRLPVGAIGGRWGFADPAHFSHAFKSPYGLSPREARAGRR
;
A
#
# COMPACT_ATOMS: atom_id res chain seq x y z
N MET A 1 -36.82 1.58 13.85
CA MET A 1 -35.37 1.85 13.99
C MET A 1 -34.65 0.51 14.10
N SER A 2 -34.19 -0.07 12.98
CA SER A 2 -33.33 -1.25 12.97
C SER A 2 -32.19 -1.01 11.99
N ALA A 3 -30.98 -1.14 12.53
CA ALA A 3 -29.74 -0.71 11.94
C ALA A 3 -29.34 -1.54 10.71
N ALA A 4 -28.88 -0.83 9.68
CA ALA A 4 -28.25 -1.41 8.50
C ALA A 4 -26.92 -2.08 8.87
N VAL A 5 -26.91 -3.42 8.93
CA VAL A 5 -25.68 -4.19 8.90
C VAL A 5 -25.06 -4.05 7.51
N ARG A 6 -24.05 -3.19 7.44
CA ARG A 6 -23.18 -3.04 6.27
C ARG A 6 -22.37 -4.33 6.12
N ARG A 7 -22.62 -5.10 5.06
CA ARG A 7 -21.76 -6.21 4.63
C ARG A 7 -20.39 -5.64 4.24
N CYS A 8 -19.37 -5.88 5.07
CA CYS A 8 -17.98 -5.73 4.65
C CYS A 8 -17.61 -6.95 3.78
N SER A 9 -17.61 -6.76 2.46
CA SER A 9 -17.03 -7.69 1.48
C SER A 9 -15.51 -7.57 1.44
N SER A 10 -14.84 -7.81 2.57
CA SER A 10 -13.40 -8.04 2.58
C SER A 10 -13.15 -9.55 2.74
N ALA A 11 -13.39 -10.27 1.65
CA ALA A 11 -12.94 -11.65 1.52
C ALA A 11 -11.41 -11.65 1.44
N ASN A 12 -10.75 -11.72 2.60
CA ASN A 12 -9.35 -12.08 2.67
C ASN A 12 -9.14 -13.07 3.82
N ARG A 13 -9.88 -14.19 3.77
CA ARG A 13 -9.54 -15.40 4.53
C ARG A 13 -8.35 -16.07 3.84
N TYR A 14 -7.15 -15.55 4.07
CA TYR A 14 -5.93 -16.32 3.86
C TYR A 14 -5.34 -16.66 5.23
N LEU A 15 -5.73 -17.84 5.70
CA LEU A 15 -5.12 -18.54 6.81
C LEU A 15 -3.73 -19.01 6.38
N TYR A 16 -2.67 -18.36 6.85
CA TYR A 16 -1.43 -19.03 7.23
C TYR A 16 -0.81 -18.24 8.38
N THR A 17 -0.98 -18.78 9.58
CA THR A 17 -0.34 -18.31 10.81
C THR A 17 1.14 -18.61 10.69
N LEU A 18 1.96 -17.60 10.39
CA LEU A 18 3.39 -17.69 10.64
C LEU A 18 3.67 -17.33 12.10
N PRO A 19 4.59 -18.04 12.79
CA PRO A 19 4.79 -17.89 14.22
C PRO A 19 5.24 -16.47 14.57
N ALA A 20 4.71 -15.95 15.67
CA ALA A 20 5.04 -14.66 16.24
C ALA A 20 6.49 -14.61 16.73
N ALA A 21 7.43 -14.44 15.82
CA ALA A 21 8.78 -13.97 16.10
C ALA A 21 8.90 -12.57 15.47
N GLN A 22 8.59 -11.55 16.28
CA GLN A 22 8.57 -10.12 15.92
C GLN A 22 7.43 -9.73 14.96
N GLY A 23 6.29 -9.25 15.48
CA GLY A 23 5.38 -8.23 14.90
C GLY A 23 4.89 -8.25 13.44
N HIS A 24 5.42 -9.08 12.55
CA HIS A 24 5.21 -9.05 11.11
C HIS A 24 4.27 -10.19 10.75
N THR A 25 2.97 -9.88 10.70
CA THR A 25 2.00 -10.79 10.08
C THR A 25 2.36 -10.99 8.60
N VAL A 26 1.98 -12.12 8.00
CA VAL A 26 2.12 -12.34 6.54
C VAL A 26 1.51 -11.17 5.76
N ALA A 27 0.38 -10.64 6.23
CA ALA A 27 -0.24 -9.46 5.66
C ALA A 27 0.64 -8.20 5.75
N GLY A 28 1.35 -8.01 6.88
CA GLY A 28 2.34 -6.94 7.06
C GLY A 28 3.51 -7.08 6.09
N TRP A 29 4.08 -8.28 5.96
CA TRP A 29 5.16 -8.53 5.01
C TRP A 29 4.73 -8.31 3.55
N ILE A 30 3.54 -8.80 3.15
CA ILE A 30 2.99 -8.54 1.81
C ILE A 30 2.80 -7.04 1.58
N ARG A 31 2.31 -6.31 2.59
CA ARG A 31 2.14 -4.85 2.52
C ARG A 31 3.47 -4.14 2.32
N GLU A 32 4.52 -4.52 3.06
CA GLU A 32 5.87 -3.98 2.89
C GLU A 32 6.43 -4.24 1.49
N GLN A 33 6.27 -5.46 0.97
CA GLN A 33 6.69 -5.81 -0.39
C GLN A 33 5.96 -4.97 -1.45
N ARG A 34 4.65 -4.74 -1.28
CA ARG A 34 3.87 -3.87 -2.16
C ARG A 34 4.38 -2.42 -2.12
N LEU A 35 4.63 -1.90 -0.92
CA LEU A 35 5.17 -0.54 -0.74
C LEU A 35 6.55 -0.36 -1.38
N ALA A 36 7.43 -1.36 -1.27
CA ALA A 36 8.75 -1.34 -1.90
C ALA A 36 8.65 -1.28 -3.43
N ARG A 37 7.70 -2.02 -4.02
CA ARG A 37 7.42 -1.98 -5.47
C ARG A 37 6.83 -0.64 -5.90
N CYS A 38 5.91 -0.08 -5.12
CA CYS A 38 5.41 1.29 -5.35
C CYS A 38 6.56 2.30 -5.36
N ARG A 39 7.50 2.20 -4.42
CA ARG A 39 8.66 3.10 -4.35
C ARG A 39 9.49 3.03 -5.63
N ARG A 40 9.82 1.82 -6.09
CA ARG A 40 10.56 1.62 -7.34
C ARG A 40 9.86 2.28 -8.52
N ASP A 41 8.56 2.02 -8.69
CA ASP A 41 7.76 2.60 -9.79
C ASP A 41 7.64 4.13 -9.67
N LEU A 42 7.67 4.70 -8.45
CA LEU A 42 7.68 6.16 -8.23
C LEU A 42 9.01 6.80 -8.60
N THR A 43 10.12 6.09 -8.41
CA THR A 43 11.48 6.55 -8.69
C THR A 43 11.95 6.28 -10.11
N ASP A 44 11.26 5.41 -10.85
CA ASP A 44 11.60 4.99 -12.22
C ASP A 44 11.52 6.16 -13.23
N PRO A 45 12.55 6.37 -14.07
CA PRO A 45 12.54 7.35 -15.17
C PRO A 45 11.73 7.00 -16.41
N ALA A 46 10.96 5.90 -16.42
CA ALA A 46 10.10 5.53 -17.54
C ALA A 46 9.29 6.71 -18.14
N PRO A 47 9.15 6.77 -19.48
CA PRO A 47 8.44 7.84 -20.18
C PRO A 47 6.93 7.85 -19.90
N ASP A 48 6.36 6.70 -19.55
CA ASP A 48 4.95 6.57 -19.18
C ASP A 48 4.77 6.66 -17.65
N ARG A 49 4.67 7.90 -17.16
CA ARG A 49 4.53 8.18 -15.73
C ARG A 49 3.08 8.03 -15.27
N LEU A 50 2.78 6.88 -14.68
CA LEU A 50 1.49 6.68 -14.01
C LEU A 50 1.27 7.69 -12.87
N PRO A 51 0.03 8.19 -12.65
CA PRO A 51 -0.31 8.96 -11.47
C PRO A 51 0.01 8.20 -10.17
N VAL A 52 0.35 8.92 -9.09
CA VAL A 52 0.68 8.32 -7.78
C VAL A 52 -0.41 7.35 -7.30
N GLY A 53 -1.69 7.75 -7.44
CA GLY A 53 -2.83 6.90 -7.09
C GLY A 53 -2.97 5.67 -7.98
N ALA A 54 -2.63 5.78 -9.27
CA ALA A 54 -2.65 4.64 -10.19
C ALA A 54 -1.55 3.61 -9.86
N ILE A 55 -0.36 4.06 -9.43
CA ILE A 55 0.69 3.17 -8.92
C ILE A 55 0.21 2.45 -7.66
N GLY A 56 -0.42 3.16 -6.72
CA GLY A 56 -1.02 2.54 -5.54
C GLY A 56 -2.07 1.47 -5.91
N GLY A 57 -3.00 1.82 -6.80
CA GLY A 57 -4.03 0.91 -7.29
C GLY A 57 -3.46 -0.36 -7.94
N ARG A 58 -2.42 -0.22 -8.77
CA ARG A 58 -1.74 -1.33 -9.44
C ARG A 58 -1.17 -2.36 -8.46
N TRP A 59 -0.68 -1.92 -7.31
CA TRP A 59 -0.13 -2.78 -6.26
C TRP A 59 -1.16 -3.19 -5.19
N GLY A 60 -2.44 -2.89 -5.40
CA GLY A 60 -3.55 -3.34 -4.56
C GLY A 60 -3.92 -2.38 -3.43
N PHE A 61 -3.56 -1.10 -3.52
CA PHE A 61 -4.09 -0.05 -2.64
C PHE A 61 -5.30 0.61 -3.30
N ALA A 62 -6.51 0.24 -2.85
CA ALA A 62 -7.75 0.80 -3.40
C ALA A 62 -7.96 2.27 -3.05
N ASP A 63 -7.48 2.70 -1.88
CA ASP A 63 -7.64 4.07 -1.39
C ASP A 63 -6.29 4.84 -1.42
N PRO A 64 -6.22 5.98 -2.14
CA PRO A 64 -5.00 6.79 -2.23
C PRO A 64 -4.55 7.43 -0.91
N ALA A 65 -5.47 7.77 0.00
CA ALA A 65 -5.13 8.36 1.28
C ALA A 65 -4.49 7.30 2.19
N HIS A 66 -5.11 6.11 2.27
CA HIS A 66 -4.57 4.95 2.96
C HIS A 66 -3.19 4.57 2.43
N PHE A 67 -3.01 4.54 1.10
CA PHE A 67 -1.70 4.34 0.49
C PHE A 67 -0.68 5.38 0.95
N SER A 68 -1.04 6.66 0.93
CA SER A 68 -0.12 7.74 1.31
C SER A 68 0.33 7.63 2.77
N HIS A 69 -0.58 7.32 3.69
CA HIS A 69 -0.25 7.04 5.08
C HIS A 69 0.61 5.78 5.24
N ALA A 70 0.24 4.70 4.53
CA ALA A 70 0.96 3.44 4.56
C ALA A 70 2.39 3.56 4.02
N PHE A 71 2.62 4.43 3.04
CA PHE A 71 3.92 4.70 2.44
C PHE A 71 4.76 5.63 3.32
N LYS A 72 4.17 6.69 3.88
CA LYS A 72 4.89 7.64 4.72
C LYS A 72 5.44 7.01 6.00
N SER A 73 4.71 6.06 6.59
CA SER A 73 5.13 5.41 7.85
C SER A 73 6.54 4.78 7.78
N PRO A 74 6.86 3.89 6.83
CA PRO A 74 8.20 3.30 6.71
C PRO A 74 9.23 4.19 5.99
N TYR A 75 8.81 5.14 5.16
CA TYR A 75 9.74 5.92 4.32
C TYR A 75 9.96 7.38 4.78
N GLY A 76 9.19 7.87 5.74
CA GLY A 76 9.28 9.24 6.26
C GLY A 76 8.76 10.33 5.33
N LEU A 77 8.50 10.02 4.06
CA LEU A 77 8.07 10.95 3.03
C LEU A 77 6.86 10.42 2.25
N SER A 78 6.05 11.33 1.72
CA SER A 78 4.88 10.98 0.93
C SER A 78 5.27 10.43 -0.45
N PRO A 79 4.40 9.62 -1.09
CA PRO A 79 4.62 9.14 -2.45
C PRO A 79 4.90 10.26 -3.47
N ARG A 80 4.31 11.44 -3.27
CA ARG A 80 4.50 12.62 -4.14
C ARG A 80 5.88 13.25 -3.93
N GLU A 81 6.35 13.33 -2.69
CA GLU A 81 7.71 13.77 -2.36
C GLU A 81 8.76 12.79 -2.89
N ALA A 82 8.52 11.48 -2.78
CA ALA A 82 9.40 10.45 -3.36
C ALA A 82 9.59 10.64 -4.88
N ARG A 83 8.52 11.05 -5.56
CA ARG A 83 8.54 11.36 -6.99
C ARG A 83 9.18 12.72 -7.29
N ALA A 84 8.98 13.71 -6.43
CA ALA A 84 9.50 15.07 -6.61
C ALA A 84 11.01 15.15 -6.36
N GLY A 85 11.55 14.39 -5.41
CA GLY A 85 12.99 14.31 -5.10
C GLY A 85 13.85 13.65 -6.19
N ARG A 86 13.28 13.41 -7.37
CA ARG A 86 13.99 12.98 -8.58
C ARG A 86 14.51 14.15 -9.43
N ARG A 87 14.07 15.37 -9.14
CA ARG A 87 14.58 16.59 -9.78
C ARG A 87 15.91 16.96 -9.18
#